data_AF-A0A7C6PCW8-F1
#
_entry.id   AF-A0A7C6PCW8-F1
#
_cell.length_a   1.000
_cell.length_b   1.000
_cell.length_c   1.000
_cell.angle_alpha   90.00
_cell.angle_beta   90.00
_cell.angle_gamma   90.00
#
_symmetry.space_group_name_H-M   'P 1'
#
loop_
_entity.id
_entity.type
_entity.pdbx_description
1 polymer ?
#
loop_
_entity_poly.entity_id
_entity_poly.type
_entity_poly.pdbx_seq_one_letter_code
_entity_poly.pdbx_strand_id
1 'polypeptide(L)'
;MSESVHPDHSPKAALAVAERYAGAVNYLYPLLINVSHKHRIVRDRLLSALFDQDRLIYEAAKSGQISRLYVADAGLAHIKSLLRFMADPARKLVSRRQCEVASAHLAETGAMLGTWIRHAQKR
;
A
#
# COMPACT_ATOMS: atom_id res chain seq x y z
N MET A 1 -23.67 12.38 -33.10
CA MET A 1 -23.44 11.90 -31.73
C MET A 1 -21.96 12.02 -31.46
N SER A 2 -21.55 13.07 -30.74
CA SER A 2 -20.14 13.32 -30.46
C SER A 2 -19.65 12.30 -29.42
N GLU A 3 -18.72 11.47 -29.83
CA GLU A 3 -17.98 10.57 -28.97
C GLU A 3 -17.10 11.43 -28.05
N SER A 4 -17.55 11.61 -26.81
CA SER A 4 -16.77 12.28 -25.77
C SER A 4 -15.62 11.34 -25.40
N VAL A 5 -14.48 11.50 -26.08
CA VAL A 5 -13.20 10.97 -25.63
C VAL A 5 -12.85 11.71 -24.34
N HIS A 6 -13.36 11.21 -23.22
CA HIS A 6 -12.91 11.63 -21.90
C HIS A 6 -11.43 11.23 -21.79
N PRO A 7 -10.52 12.16 -21.48
CA PRO A 7 -9.13 11.80 -21.32
C PRO A 7 -9.02 10.83 -20.13
N ASP A 8 -8.73 9.57 -20.44
CA ASP A 8 -8.59 8.52 -19.46
C ASP A 8 -7.27 8.70 -18.70
N HIS A 9 -7.33 9.51 -17.64
CA HIS A 9 -6.22 9.72 -16.71
C HIS A 9 -6.11 8.62 -15.63
N SER A 10 -7.02 7.64 -15.62
CA SER A 10 -7.08 6.55 -14.63
C SER A 10 -5.88 5.58 -14.67
N PRO A 11 -5.39 5.13 -15.84
CA PRO A 11 -4.33 4.11 -15.91
C PRO A 11 -2.97 4.66 -15.44
N LYS A 12 -2.67 5.93 -15.73
CA LYS A 12 -1.40 6.56 -15.38
C LYS A 12 -1.27 6.80 -13.87
N ALA A 13 -2.33 7.29 -13.23
CA ALA A 13 -2.35 7.48 -11.78
C ALA A 13 -2.25 6.14 -11.04
N ALA A 14 -2.99 5.13 -11.50
CA ALA A 14 -2.93 3.77 -10.96
C ALA A 14 -1.52 3.17 -11.06
N LEU A 15 -0.90 3.25 -12.24
CA LEU A 15 0.44 2.73 -12.48
C LEU A 15 1.46 3.43 -11.58
N ALA A 16 1.41 4.76 -11.48
CA ALA A 16 2.32 5.51 -10.63
C ALA A 16 2.17 5.15 -9.13
N VAL A 17 0.94 4.93 -8.66
CA VAL A 17 0.68 4.47 -7.27
C VAL A 17 1.23 3.06 -7.06
N ALA A 18 1.02 2.15 -8.01
CA ALA A 18 1.53 0.79 -7.94
C ALA A 18 3.08 0.76 -7.95
N GLU A 19 3.73 1.53 -8.83
CA GLU A 19 5.19 1.67 -8.88
C GLU A 19 5.76 2.23 -7.56
N ARG A 20 5.11 3.27 -6.99
CA ARG A 20 5.51 3.79 -5.68
C ARG A 20 5.36 2.73 -4.58
N TYR A 21 4.27 1.98 -4.62
CA TYR A 21 3.99 0.92 -3.66
C TYR A 21 5.00 -0.25 -3.77
N ALA A 22 5.41 -0.61 -4.99
CA ALA A 22 6.44 -1.62 -5.22
C ALA A 22 7.77 -1.28 -4.51
N GLY A 23 8.10 0.01 -4.37
CA GLY A 23 9.21 0.47 -3.54
C GLY A 23 9.09 0.06 -2.07
N ALA A 24 7.88 0.16 -1.49
CA ALA A 24 7.61 -0.31 -0.13
C ALA A 24 7.77 -1.83 0.00
N VAL A 25 7.27 -2.58 -1.00
CA VAL A 25 7.38 -4.05 -1.03
C VAL A 25 8.85 -4.47 -1.15
N ASN A 26 9.62 -3.87 -2.05
CA ASN A 26 11.04 -4.16 -2.25
C ASN A 26 11.87 -3.90 -0.99
N TYR A 27 11.50 -2.88 -0.21
CA TYR A 27 12.14 -2.59 1.06
C TYR A 27 11.75 -3.58 2.16
N LEU A 28 10.45 -3.86 2.31
CA LEU A 28 9.93 -4.67 3.41
C LEU A 28 10.15 -6.17 3.21
N TYR A 29 10.03 -6.67 1.99
CA TYR A 29 10.16 -8.09 1.69
C TYR A 29 11.42 -8.71 2.32
N PRO A 30 12.66 -8.28 1.98
CA PRO A 30 13.87 -8.87 2.55
C PRO A 30 13.95 -8.76 4.09
N LEU A 31 13.36 -7.72 4.69
CA LEU A 31 13.31 -7.60 6.15
C LEU A 31 12.42 -8.69 6.76
N LEU A 32 11.28 -8.97 6.14
CA LEU A 32 10.31 -9.94 6.65
C LEU A 32 10.78 -11.38 6.50
N ILE A 33 11.48 -11.73 5.42
CA ILE A 33 11.95 -13.11 5.24
C ILE A 33 13.01 -13.48 6.28
N ASN A 34 13.74 -12.49 6.78
CA ASN A 34 14.76 -12.63 7.82
C ASN A 34 14.20 -12.65 9.26
N VAL A 35 12.89 -12.45 9.44
CA VAL A 35 12.25 -12.54 10.76
C VAL A 35 12.26 -13.99 11.25
N SER A 36 12.63 -14.19 12.53
CA SER A 36 12.66 -15.51 13.17
C SER A 36 11.34 -16.28 13.01
N HIS A 37 11.42 -17.59 12.77
CA HIS A 37 10.28 -18.49 12.61
C HIS A 37 9.32 -18.48 13.82
N LYS A 38 9.79 -18.12 15.03
CA LYS A 38 8.94 -17.95 16.23
C LYS A 38 7.83 -16.90 16.01
N HIS A 39 8.05 -15.95 15.10
CA HIS A 39 7.11 -14.88 14.77
C HIS A 39 6.44 -15.09 13.40
N ARG A 40 6.42 -16.33 12.87
CA ARG A 40 5.87 -16.63 11.54
C ARG A 40 4.45 -16.09 11.34
N ILE A 41 3.59 -16.14 12.36
CA ILE A 41 2.19 -15.73 12.23
C ILE A 41 2.09 -14.25 11.88
N VAL A 42 2.81 -13.39 12.59
CA VAL A 42 2.80 -11.94 12.31
C VAL A 42 3.56 -11.59 11.03
N ARG A 43 4.67 -12.28 10.76
CA ARG A 43 5.44 -12.14 9.51
C ARG A 43 4.56 -12.44 8.31
N ASP A 44 3.90 -13.60 8.32
CA ASP A 44 3.07 -14.07 7.21
C ASP A 44 1.85 -13.17 7.05
N ARG A 45 1.27 -12.67 8.15
CA ARG A 45 0.19 -11.68 8.10
C ARG A 45 0.61 -10.39 7.38
N LEU A 46 1.81 -9.88 7.66
CA LEU A 46 2.32 -8.69 6.98
C LEU A 46 2.71 -8.98 5.52
N LEU A 47 3.30 -10.13 5.23
CA LEU A 47 3.59 -10.55 3.85
C LEU A 47 2.31 -10.65 3.02
N SER A 48 1.27 -11.32 3.53
CA SER A 48 -0.03 -11.38 2.86
C SER A 48 -0.62 -9.99 2.65
N ALA A 49 -0.63 -9.14 3.68
CA ALA A 49 -1.12 -7.78 3.57
C ALA A 49 -0.36 -6.97 2.50
N LEU A 50 0.96 -7.18 2.35
CA LEU A 50 1.76 -6.49 1.34
C LEU A 50 1.33 -6.86 -0.09
N PHE A 51 1.14 -8.15 -0.37
CA PHE A 51 0.73 -8.60 -1.71
C PHE A 51 -0.76 -8.38 -1.97
N ASP A 52 -1.60 -8.48 -0.95
CA ASP A 52 -3.03 -8.14 -1.07
C ASP A 52 -3.22 -6.67 -1.41
N GLN A 53 -2.41 -5.77 -0.85
CA GLN A 53 -2.49 -4.35 -1.15
C GLN A 53 -2.15 -4.05 -2.61
N ASP A 54 -1.21 -4.77 -3.21
CA ASP A 54 -0.90 -4.64 -4.64
C ASP A 54 -2.15 -4.97 -5.48
N ARG A 55 -2.80 -6.10 -5.19
CA ARG A 55 -4.09 -6.48 -5.79
C ARG A 55 -5.15 -5.40 -5.59
N LEU A 56 -5.29 -4.83 -4.39
CA LEU A 56 -6.28 -3.79 -4.10
C LEU A 56 -6.09 -2.53 -4.95
N ILE A 57 -4.84 -2.12 -5.20
CA ILE A 57 -4.52 -0.98 -6.06
C ILE A 57 -4.99 -1.25 -7.50
N TYR A 58 -4.71 -2.43 -8.04
CA TYR A 58 -5.14 -2.81 -9.39
C TYR A 58 -6.66 -2.98 -9.50
N GLU A 59 -7.33 -3.54 -8.50
CA GLU A 59 -8.80 -3.65 -8.47
C GLU A 59 -9.47 -2.28 -8.43
N ALA A 60 -8.93 -1.34 -7.65
CA ALA A 60 -9.42 0.03 -7.63
C ALA A 60 -9.25 0.70 -9.01
N ALA A 61 -8.11 0.49 -9.66
CA ALA A 61 -7.85 0.98 -11.01
C ALA A 61 -8.85 0.46 -12.05
N LYS A 62 -9.08 -0.86 -12.04
CA LYS A 62 -9.92 -1.53 -13.04
C LYS A 62 -11.41 -1.33 -12.81
N SER A 63 -11.83 -1.22 -11.56
CA SER A 63 -13.25 -1.02 -11.24
C SER A 63 -13.75 0.39 -11.52
N GLY A 64 -12.88 1.41 -11.41
CA GLY A 64 -13.27 2.81 -11.46
C GLY A 64 -14.16 3.25 -10.28
N GLN A 65 -14.39 2.38 -9.29
CA GLN A 65 -15.27 2.65 -8.17
C GLN A 65 -14.50 3.32 -7.03
N ILE A 66 -15.01 4.46 -6.56
CA ILE A 66 -14.39 5.19 -5.43
C ILE A 66 -14.31 4.35 -4.15
N SER A 67 -15.29 3.49 -3.90
CA SER A 67 -15.30 2.58 -2.75
C SER A 67 -14.06 1.67 -2.73
N ARG A 68 -13.57 1.24 -3.90
CA ARG A 68 -12.37 0.39 -4.00
C ARG A 68 -11.09 1.16 -3.70
N LEU A 69 -11.03 2.44 -4.01
CA LEU A 69 -9.91 3.30 -3.59
C LEU A 69 -9.85 3.43 -2.05
N TYR A 70 -11.00 3.56 -1.39
CA TYR A 70 -11.04 3.55 0.08
C TYR A 70 -10.63 2.21 0.68
N VAL A 71 -10.97 1.08 0.04
CA VAL A 71 -10.48 -0.23 0.48
C VAL A 71 -8.96 -0.31 0.36
N ALA A 72 -8.37 0.20 -0.73
CA ALA A 72 -6.92 0.27 -0.88
C ALA A 72 -6.26 1.19 0.17
N ASP A 73 -6.90 2.30 0.55
CA ASP A 73 -6.39 3.19 1.61
C ASP A 73 -6.42 2.51 2.99
N ALA A 74 -7.51 1.80 3.29
CA ALA A 74 -7.63 0.99 4.49
C ALA A 74 -6.56 -0.12 4.57
N GLY A 75 -6.19 -0.72 3.44
CA GLY A 75 -5.12 -1.70 3.37
C GLY A 75 -3.74 -1.10 3.70
N LEU A 76 -3.41 0.10 3.20
CA LEU A 76 -2.20 0.83 3.61
C LEU A 76 -2.19 1.14 5.12
N ALA A 77 -3.35 1.51 5.68
CA ALA A 77 -3.48 1.72 7.12
C ALA A 77 -3.24 0.42 7.91
N HIS A 78 -3.73 -0.72 7.41
CA HIS A 78 -3.50 -2.04 8.01
C HIS A 78 -2.01 -2.42 8.02
N ILE A 79 -1.30 -2.25 6.88
CA ILE A 79 0.14 -2.50 6.77
C ILE A 79 0.91 -1.64 7.79
N LYS A 80 0.60 -0.33 7.89
CA LYS A 80 1.22 0.56 8.87
C LYS A 80 0.98 0.08 10.31
N SER A 81 -0.21 -0.43 10.62
CA SER A 81 -0.52 -0.96 11.95
C SER A 81 0.33 -2.19 12.29
N LEU A 82 0.43 -3.16 11.37
CA LEU A 82 1.28 -4.33 11.52
C LEU A 82 2.76 -3.97 11.66
N LEU A 83 3.25 -3.01 10.87
CA LEU A 83 4.63 -2.53 10.95
C LEU A 83 4.93 -1.92 12.33
N ARG A 84 4.04 -1.07 12.87
CA ARG A 84 4.18 -0.53 14.22
C ARG A 84 4.18 -1.63 15.28
N PHE A 85 3.32 -2.64 15.12
CA PHE A 85 3.33 -3.79 16.00
C PHE A 85 4.69 -4.49 15.99
N MET A 86 5.30 -4.71 14.83
CA MET A 86 6.61 -5.36 14.72
C MET A 86 7.77 -4.51 15.26
N ALA A 87 7.67 -3.18 15.15
CA ALA A 87 8.71 -2.25 15.59
C ALA A 87 8.66 -1.88 17.08
N ASP A 88 7.62 -2.32 17.79
CA ASP A 88 7.42 -2.05 19.21
C ASP A 88 8.65 -2.43 20.06
N PRO A 89 9.09 -1.57 21.01
CA PRO A 89 10.24 -1.83 21.86
C PRO A 89 10.20 -3.14 22.66
N ALA A 90 9.02 -3.69 22.94
CA ALA A 90 8.88 -4.97 23.62
C ALA A 90 9.19 -6.18 22.71
N ARG A 91 9.06 -6.03 21.39
CA ARG A 91 9.21 -7.12 20.40
C ARG A 91 10.44 -6.95 19.50
N LYS A 92 10.73 -5.73 19.07
CA LYS A 92 11.91 -5.34 18.25
C LYS A 92 12.15 -6.24 17.04
N LEU A 93 11.07 -6.70 16.37
CA LEU A 93 11.17 -7.56 15.19
C LEU A 93 11.65 -6.78 13.96
N VAL A 94 11.38 -5.48 13.94
CA VAL A 94 11.86 -4.51 12.97
C VAL A 94 12.52 -3.39 13.76
N SER A 95 13.67 -2.90 13.33
CA SER A 95 14.35 -1.79 14.00
C SER A 95 13.57 -0.50 13.82
N ARG A 96 13.75 0.46 14.75
CA ARG A 96 13.14 1.80 14.63
C ARG A 96 13.43 2.44 13.27
N ARG A 97 14.70 2.38 12.82
CA ARG A 97 15.12 2.95 11.54
C ARG A 97 14.42 2.26 10.36
N GLN A 98 14.28 0.93 10.40
CA GLN A 98 13.57 0.19 9.36
C GLN A 98 12.08 0.55 9.34
N CYS A 99 11.45 0.71 10.51
CA CYS A 99 10.07 1.15 10.62
C CYS A 99 9.89 2.56 10.03
N GLU A 100 10.80 3.49 10.30
CA GLU A 100 10.77 4.86 9.76
C GLU A 100 10.86 4.88 8.24
N VAL A 101 11.83 4.15 7.66
CA VAL A 101 12.01 4.08 6.20
C VAL A 101 10.81 3.42 5.52
N ALA A 102 10.33 2.29 6.04
CA ALA A 102 9.13 1.63 5.51
C ALA A 102 7.89 2.53 5.62
N SER A 103 7.75 3.27 6.73
CA SER A 103 6.63 4.20 6.92
C SER A 103 6.67 5.35 5.92
N ALA A 104 7.85 5.84 5.53
CA ALA A 104 8.00 6.86 4.50
C ALA A 104 7.49 6.37 3.14
N HIS A 105 7.89 5.17 2.70
CA HIS A 105 7.39 4.57 1.46
C HIS A 105 5.85 4.42 1.46
N LEU A 106 5.28 3.95 2.58
CA LEU A 106 3.83 3.79 2.71
C LEU A 106 3.10 5.13 2.77
N ALA A 107 3.70 6.17 3.37
CA ALA A 107 3.13 7.51 3.43
C ALA A 107 3.09 8.18 2.06
N GLU A 108 4.15 8.05 1.27
CA GLU A 108 4.19 8.55 -0.12
C GLU A 108 3.13 7.87 -0.98
N THR A 109 3.02 6.54 -0.89
CA THR A 109 1.97 5.77 -1.57
C THR A 109 0.58 6.27 -1.16
N GLY A 110 0.35 6.45 0.14
CA GLY A 110 -0.92 6.95 0.67
C GLY A 110 -1.24 8.37 0.20
N ALA A 111 -0.26 9.26 0.08
CA ALA A 111 -0.45 10.61 -0.43
C ALA A 111 -0.89 10.61 -1.92
N MET A 112 -0.29 9.73 -2.73
CA MET A 112 -0.69 9.55 -4.13
C MET A 112 -2.10 8.96 -4.23
N LEU A 113 -2.42 7.95 -3.43
CA LEU A 113 -3.76 7.34 -3.38
C LEU A 113 -4.82 8.35 -2.90
N GLY A 114 -4.52 9.14 -1.87
CA GLY A 114 -5.42 10.20 -1.39
C GLY A 114 -5.66 11.28 -2.43
N THR A 115 -4.66 11.61 -3.24
CA THR A 115 -4.83 12.51 -4.41
C THR A 115 -5.77 11.90 -5.44
N TRP A 116 -5.59 10.61 -5.74
CA TRP A 116 -6.46 9.88 -6.65
C TRP A 116 -7.91 9.84 -6.16
N ILE A 117 -8.15 9.56 -4.86
CA ILE A 117 -9.48 9.62 -4.24
C ILE A 117 -10.12 10.99 -4.46
N ARG A 118 -9.41 12.09 -4.17
CA ARG A 118 -9.93 13.46 -4.36
C ARG A 118 -10.28 13.76 -5.81
N HIS A 119 -9.53 13.23 -6.78
CA HIS A 119 -9.88 13.38 -8.19
C HIS A 119 -11.10 12.55 -8.58
N ALA A 120 -11.23 11.33 -8.06
CA ALA A 120 -12.38 10.48 -8.29
C ALA A 120 -13.67 11.06 -7.70
N GLN A 121 -13.60 11.78 -6.57
CA GLN A 121 -14.76 12.46 -5.95
C GLN A 121 -15.32 13.63 -6.77
N LYS A 122 -14.50 14.24 -7.64
CA LYS A 122 -14.88 15.40 -8.45
C LYS A 122 -15.50 15.02 -9.79
N ARG A 123 -15.47 13.74 -10.14
CA ARG A 123 -16.09 13.18 -11.34
C ARG A 123 -17.52 12.76 -11.04
#